data_AF-A0A966EPT3-F1
#
_entry.id   AF-A0A966EPT3-F1
#
_cell.length_a   1.000
_cell.length_b   1.000
_cell.length_c   1.000
_cell.angle_alpha   90.00
_cell.angle_beta   90.00
_cell.angle_gamma   90.00
#
_symmetry.space_group_name_H-M   'P 1'
#
loop_
_entity.id
_entity.type
_entity.pdbx_description
1 polymer ?
#
loop_
_entity_poly.entity_id
_entity_poly.type
_entity_poly.pdbx_seq_one_letter_code
_entity_poly.pdbx_strand_id
1 'polypeptide(L)'
;MWRVCLEWLSIIVGALLVALLLKATVVQTFYIPSGSMLPTLEVGDRIVVNKLAFSLGEVERRDLVVFSKPTTLDNVQINDFIKRVIGLPGEEISSKDGQVYINGELLSEPYLQSGEFTSDLPVTKIPTGHYFVMGDNRKNSSDSRFFGSIPSELLVGEPFIRIWPLSRFNIP
;
A
#
# COMPACT_ATOMS: atom_id res chain seq x y z
N MET A 1 -29.35 40.29 9.60
CA MET A 1 -28.62 39.41 10.53
C MET A 1 -29.09 37.95 10.45
N TRP A 2 -30.35 37.62 10.78
CA TRP A 2 -30.84 36.22 10.84
C TRP A 2 -30.69 35.39 9.55
N ARG A 3 -31.00 35.97 8.37
CA ARG A 3 -30.86 35.29 7.07
C ARG A 3 -29.40 34.92 6.76
N VAL A 4 -28.48 35.83 7.07
CA VAL A 4 -27.03 35.61 6.92
C VAL A 4 -26.57 34.46 7.81
N CYS A 5 -27.03 34.40 9.07
CA CYS A 5 -26.71 33.28 9.97
C CYS A 5 -27.22 31.93 9.42
N LEU A 6 -28.41 31.88 8.82
CA LEU A 6 -28.96 30.66 8.20
C LEU A 6 -28.19 30.23 6.94
N GLU A 7 -27.74 31.19 6.13
CA GLU A 7 -26.91 30.92 4.94
C GLU A 7 -25.53 30.35 5.32
N TRP A 8 -24.86 30.93 6.31
CA TRP A 8 -23.59 30.39 6.80
C TRP A 8 -23.77 29.01 7.45
N LEU A 9 -24.86 28.80 8.19
CA LEU A 9 -25.17 27.51 8.79
C LEU A 9 -25.36 26.42 7.73
N SER A 10 -26.11 26.70 6.66
CA SER A 10 -26.34 25.72 5.59
C SER A 10 -25.06 25.35 4.85
N ILE A 11 -24.16 26.32 4.62
CA ILE A 11 -22.84 26.08 4.02
C ILE A 11 -21.99 25.19 4.93
N ILE A 12 -21.93 25.49 6.24
CA ILE A 12 -21.14 24.71 7.20
C ILE A 12 -21.68 23.28 7.30
N VAL A 13 -23.00 23.11 7.38
CA VAL A 13 -23.64 21.79 7.43
C VAL A 13 -23.39 21.03 6.12
N GLY A 14 -23.54 21.68 4.97
CA GLY A 14 -23.25 21.07 3.67
C GLY A 14 -21.79 20.61 3.57
N ALA A 15 -20.84 21.47 3.95
CA ALA A 15 -19.41 21.14 3.95
C ALA A 15 -19.10 19.98 4.90
N LEU A 16 -19.70 19.96 6.10
CA LEU A 16 -19.53 18.87 7.06
C LEU A 16 -20.09 17.55 6.50
N LEU A 17 -21.26 17.56 5.88
CA LEU A 17 -21.86 16.38 5.26
C LEU A 17 -20.99 15.83 4.13
N VAL A 18 -20.46 16.70 3.26
CA VAL A 18 -19.52 16.30 2.21
C VAL A 18 -18.25 15.71 2.81
N ALA A 19 -17.67 16.35 3.83
CA ALA A 19 -16.47 15.85 4.49
C ALA A 19 -16.69 14.47 5.15
N LEU A 20 -17.85 14.25 5.78
CA LEU A 20 -18.23 12.97 6.36
C LEU A 20 -18.43 11.90 5.28
N LEU A 21 -19.04 12.25 4.15
CA LEU A 21 -19.22 11.32 3.04
C LEU A 21 -17.87 10.91 2.42
N LEU A 22 -16.97 11.88 2.20
CA LEU A 22 -15.61 11.62 1.73
C LEU A 22 -14.85 10.72 2.71
N LYS A 23 -14.94 10.99 4.02
CA LYS A 23 -14.31 10.15 5.06
C LYS A 23 -14.92 8.75 5.13
N ALA A 24 -16.22 8.61 4.87
CA ALA A 24 -16.89 7.32 4.91
C ALA A 24 -16.55 6.44 3.69
N THR A 25 -16.26 7.06 2.53
CA THR A 25 -16.20 6.33 1.24
C THR A 25 -14.84 6.39 0.54
N VAL A 26 -14.12 7.51 0.60
CA VAL A 26 -12.93 7.76 -0.24
C VAL A 26 -11.63 7.62 0.53
N VAL A 27 -11.57 8.20 1.74
CA VAL A 27 -10.31 8.32 2.48
C VAL A 27 -10.31 7.56 3.79
N GLN A 28 -9.22 6.88 4.09
CA GLN A 28 -9.03 6.20 5.37
C GLN A 28 -7.62 6.46 5.91
N THR A 29 -7.49 6.66 7.22
CA THR A 29 -6.19 6.88 7.87
C THR A 29 -5.70 5.57 8.48
N PHE A 30 -4.44 5.23 8.25
CA PHE A 30 -3.77 4.07 8.84
C PHE A 30 -2.58 4.50 9.69
N TYR A 31 -2.34 3.74 10.76
CA TYR A 31 -1.16 3.81 11.61
C TYR A 31 -0.19 2.70 11.21
N ILE A 32 1.12 2.99 11.14
CA ILE A 32 2.15 2.01 10.77
C ILE A 32 2.77 1.37 12.03
N PRO A 33 2.47 0.10 12.35
CA PRO A 33 2.96 -0.56 13.56
C PRO A 33 4.28 -1.31 13.37
N SER A 34 4.79 -1.46 12.14
CA SER A 34 5.95 -2.31 11.83
C SER A 34 6.95 -1.63 10.90
N GLY A 35 8.22 -2.02 10.99
CA GLY A 35 9.32 -1.49 10.17
C GLY A 35 9.51 -2.21 8.83
N SER A 36 8.50 -2.93 8.32
CA SER A 36 8.62 -3.75 7.11
C SER A 36 8.73 -2.94 5.80
N MET A 37 8.42 -1.65 5.88
CA MET A 37 8.50 -0.70 4.78
C MET A 37 9.63 0.32 4.98
N LEU A 38 10.56 0.10 5.91
CA LEU A 38 11.70 0.99 6.08
C LEU A 38 12.56 1.02 4.78
N PRO A 39 13.07 2.19 4.36
CA PRO A 39 12.93 3.51 4.98
C PRO A 39 11.67 4.28 4.54
N THR A 40 10.95 3.76 3.55
CA THR A 40 9.78 4.40 2.95
C THR A 40 8.71 4.72 3.98
N LEU A 41 8.43 3.83 4.93
CA LEU A 41 7.55 4.10 6.07
C LEU A 41 8.19 3.61 7.36
N GLU A 42 8.11 4.45 8.39
CA GLU A 42 8.67 4.16 9.71
C GLU A 42 7.56 3.79 10.70
N VAL A 43 7.95 3.09 11.76
CA VAL A 43 7.05 2.79 12.88
C VAL A 43 6.58 4.10 13.50
N GLY A 44 5.26 4.27 13.62
CA GLY A 44 4.65 5.49 14.13
C GLY A 44 4.08 6.42 13.07
N ASP A 45 4.38 6.18 11.78
CA ASP A 45 3.81 6.97 10.69
C ASP A 45 2.28 6.87 10.66
N ARG A 46 1.63 7.96 10.27
CA ARG A 46 0.20 7.97 9.91
C ARG A 46 0.06 8.37 8.46
N ILE A 47 -0.57 7.50 7.68
CA ILE A 47 -0.80 7.68 6.25
C ILE A 47 -2.29 7.84 5.98
N VAL A 48 -2.64 8.57 4.92
CA VAL A 48 -3.99 8.61 4.38
C VAL A 48 -4.01 7.86 3.06
N VAL A 49 -5.03 7.03 2.91
CA VAL A 49 -5.19 6.06 1.84
C VAL A 49 -6.43 6.42 1.02
N ASN A 50 -6.28 6.40 -0.30
CA ASN A 50 -7.34 6.57 -1.28
C ASN A 50 -7.93 5.20 -1.62
N LYS A 51 -9.16 4.95 -1.15
CA LYS A 51 -9.88 3.69 -1.37
C LYS A 51 -10.40 3.54 -2.81
N LEU A 52 -10.51 4.64 -3.55
CA LEU A 52 -10.99 4.63 -4.93
C LEU A 52 -9.87 4.39 -5.95
N ALA A 53 -8.60 4.50 -5.55
CA ALA A 53 -7.45 4.40 -6.44
C ALA A 53 -7.51 3.13 -7.31
N PHE A 54 -7.73 1.97 -6.68
CA PHE A 54 -7.73 0.67 -7.36
C PHE A 54 -9.11 0.17 -7.77
N SER A 55 -10.17 0.88 -7.39
CA SER A 55 -11.53 0.60 -7.90
C SER A 55 -11.78 1.23 -9.27
N LEU A 56 -11.06 2.31 -9.58
CA LEU A 56 -11.23 3.11 -10.79
C LEU A 56 -9.98 3.18 -11.66
N GLY A 57 -8.80 2.87 -11.11
CA GLY A 57 -7.51 2.87 -11.80
C GLY A 57 -6.88 1.49 -11.84
N GLU A 58 -5.85 1.36 -12.67
CA GLU A 58 -4.99 0.18 -12.71
C GLU A 58 -3.89 0.29 -11.65
N VAL A 59 -3.54 -0.82 -11.02
CA VAL A 59 -2.42 -0.89 -10.08
C VAL A 59 -1.13 -0.97 -10.88
N GLU A 60 -0.22 -0.04 -10.62
CA GLU A 60 1.07 0.01 -11.31
C GLU A 60 2.17 -0.65 -10.50
N ARG A 61 3.24 -1.05 -11.20
CA ARG A 61 4.43 -1.57 -10.52
C ARG A 61 5.04 -0.43 -9.71
N ARG A 62 5.45 -0.76 -8.48
CA ARG A 62 6.01 0.13 -7.45
C ARG A 62 4.99 0.91 -6.64
N ASP A 63 3.70 0.78 -6.92
CA ASP A 63 2.67 1.35 -6.06
C ASP A 63 2.78 0.81 -4.64
N LEU A 64 2.55 1.69 -3.66
CA LEU A 64 2.28 1.26 -2.30
C LEU A 64 0.81 0.88 -2.21
N VAL A 65 0.54 -0.29 -1.66
CA VAL A 65 -0.82 -0.80 -1.54
C VAL A 65 -1.10 -1.17 -0.10
N VAL A 66 -2.23 -0.69 0.42
CA VAL A 66 -2.85 -1.27 1.61
C VAL A 66 -3.76 -2.39 1.17
N PHE A 67 -3.66 -3.56 1.80
CA PHE A 67 -4.50 -4.71 1.51
C PHE A 67 -4.86 -5.46 2.78
N SER A 68 -6.02 -6.10 2.76
CA SER A 68 -6.49 -6.93 3.86
C SER A 68 -5.75 -8.26 3.92
N LYS A 69 -5.68 -8.83 5.11
CA LYS A 69 -4.95 -10.06 5.42
C LYS A 69 -5.35 -11.20 4.45
N PRO A 70 -4.39 -11.83 3.75
CA PRO A 70 -4.66 -13.02 2.97
C PRO A 70 -4.98 -14.20 3.90
N THR A 71 -5.85 -15.11 3.45
CA THR A 71 -6.28 -16.31 4.19
C THR A 71 -5.11 -17.23 4.58
N THR A 72 -3.99 -17.13 3.88
CA THR A 72 -2.74 -17.83 4.21
C THR A 72 -2.13 -17.40 5.54
N LEU A 73 -2.58 -16.28 6.13
CA LEU A 73 -2.08 -15.72 7.38
C LEU A 73 -3.11 -15.75 8.52
N ASP A 74 -3.94 -16.80 8.61
CA ASP A 74 -5.02 -16.88 9.61
C ASP A 74 -4.56 -16.66 11.06
N ASN A 75 -3.36 -17.10 11.41
CA ASN A 75 -2.78 -16.97 12.76
C ASN A 75 -2.21 -15.58 13.09
N VAL A 76 -2.23 -14.63 12.14
CA VAL A 76 -1.72 -13.26 12.33
C VAL A 76 -2.86 -12.34 12.78
N GLN A 77 -2.65 -11.58 13.85
CA GLN A 77 -3.65 -10.67 14.43
C GLN A 77 -3.78 -9.33 13.68
N ILE A 78 -2.85 -9.01 12.79
CA ILE A 78 -2.88 -7.79 11.97
C ILE A 78 -3.81 -8.02 10.78
N ASN A 79 -4.81 -7.14 10.63
CA ASN A 79 -5.84 -7.28 9.58
C ASN A 79 -5.46 -6.59 8.26
N ASP A 80 -4.67 -5.51 8.31
CA ASP A 80 -4.31 -4.73 7.13
C ASP A 80 -2.79 -4.60 7.04
N PHE A 81 -2.28 -4.76 5.82
CA PHE A 81 -0.86 -4.73 5.50
C PHE A 81 -0.59 -3.64 4.49
N ILE A 82 0.62 -3.11 4.52
CA ILE A 82 1.13 -2.20 3.49
C ILE A 82 2.40 -2.79 2.89
N LYS A 83 2.44 -2.86 1.55
CA LYS A 83 3.56 -3.37 0.77
C LYS A 83 3.68 -2.62 -0.54
N ARG A 84 4.80 -2.81 -1.23
CA ARG A 84 5.02 -2.31 -2.58
C ARG A 84 4.67 -3.39 -3.60
N VAL A 85 3.99 -3.02 -4.68
CA VAL A 85 3.73 -3.90 -5.82
C VAL A 85 5.02 -4.12 -6.59
N ILE A 86 5.45 -5.38 -6.67
CA ILE A 86 6.67 -5.78 -7.38
C ILE A 86 6.35 -6.49 -8.67
N GLY A 87 5.34 -7.35 -8.69
CA GLY A 87 4.91 -8.10 -9.87
C GLY A 87 3.43 -7.92 -10.17
N LEU A 88 3.11 -7.79 -11.45
CA LEU A 88 1.77 -7.54 -11.97
C LEU A 88 1.10 -8.83 -12.47
N PRO A 89 -0.23 -8.83 -12.68
CA PRO A 89 -0.96 -9.98 -13.18
C PRO A 89 -0.37 -10.57 -14.46
N GLY A 90 -0.16 -11.89 -14.49
CA GLY A 90 0.35 -12.61 -15.66
C GLY A 90 1.86 -12.57 -15.86
N GLU A 91 2.60 -11.83 -15.04
CA GLU A 91 4.06 -11.78 -15.12
C GLU A 91 4.73 -12.97 -14.44
N GLU A 92 6.01 -13.17 -14.74
CA GLU A 92 6.88 -14.10 -14.02
C GLU A 92 7.83 -13.32 -13.13
N ILE A 93 7.86 -13.67 -11.85
CA ILE A 93 8.81 -13.13 -10.89
C ILE A 93 9.83 -14.19 -10.52
N SER A 94 11.09 -13.78 -10.39
CA SER A 94 12.14 -14.58 -9.79
C SER A 94 13.11 -13.68 -9.02
N SER A 95 13.92 -14.30 -8.18
CA SER A 95 15.01 -13.61 -7.50
C SER A 95 16.24 -14.50 -7.49
N LYS A 96 17.40 -13.94 -7.82
CA LYS A 96 18.68 -14.64 -7.79
C LYS A 96 19.80 -13.66 -7.44
N ASP A 97 20.74 -14.10 -6.62
CA ASP A 97 21.92 -13.32 -6.21
C ASP A 97 21.53 -11.98 -5.57
N GLY A 98 20.42 -11.98 -4.82
CA GLY A 98 19.91 -10.79 -4.14
C GLY A 98 19.04 -9.86 -4.98
N GLN A 99 18.89 -10.11 -6.28
CA GLN A 99 18.23 -9.23 -7.24
C GLN A 99 16.91 -9.83 -7.75
N VAL A 100 15.91 -8.97 -7.94
CA VAL A 100 14.59 -9.35 -8.47
C VAL A 100 14.57 -9.22 -9.98
N TYR A 101 13.93 -10.18 -10.64
CA TYR A 101 13.70 -10.19 -12.08
C TYR A 101 12.21 -10.31 -12.37
N ILE A 102 11.74 -9.60 -13.39
CA ILE A 102 10.38 -9.67 -13.92
C ILE A 102 10.46 -10.09 -15.37
N ASN A 103 9.81 -11.20 -15.73
CA ASN A 103 9.87 -11.81 -17.06
C ASN A 103 11.32 -12.04 -17.54
N GLY A 104 12.24 -12.31 -16.60
CA GLY A 104 13.67 -12.50 -16.86
C GLY A 104 14.51 -11.21 -16.92
N GLU A 105 13.89 -10.02 -16.86
CA GLU A 105 14.60 -8.75 -16.87
C GLU A 105 14.86 -8.23 -15.45
N LEU A 106 16.05 -7.68 -15.20
CA LEU A 106 16.43 -7.13 -13.91
C LEU A 106 15.52 -5.95 -13.53
N LEU A 107 14.85 -6.05 -12.37
CA LEU A 107 14.03 -4.97 -11.85
C LEU A 107 14.90 -3.89 -11.18
N SER A 108 14.73 -2.64 -11.60
CA SER A 108 15.34 -1.49 -10.92
C SER A 108 14.57 -1.14 -9.65
N GLU A 109 15.27 -1.16 -8.50
CA GLU A 109 14.68 -0.97 -7.17
C GLU A 109 15.34 0.20 -6.41
N PRO A 110 15.21 1.46 -6.89
CA PRO A 110 15.89 2.62 -6.29
C PRO A 110 15.37 2.99 -4.89
N TYR A 111 14.24 2.43 -4.47
CA TYR A 111 13.63 2.64 -3.15
C TYR A 111 14.27 1.79 -2.04
N LEU A 112 15.12 0.82 -2.39
CA LEU A 112 15.80 -0.01 -1.40
C LEU A 112 16.99 0.69 -0.77
N GLN A 113 17.21 0.44 0.51
CA GLN A 113 18.46 0.82 1.17
C GLN A 113 19.64 0.02 0.62
N SER A 114 20.82 0.63 0.62
CA SER A 114 22.06 -0.05 0.28
C SER A 114 22.26 -1.29 1.15
N GLY A 115 22.48 -2.44 0.52
CA GLY A 115 22.68 -3.72 1.21
C GLY A 115 21.38 -4.48 1.54
N GLU A 116 20.22 -3.97 1.14
CA GLU A 116 19.02 -4.78 1.02
C GLU A 116 19.15 -5.74 -0.16
N PHE A 117 18.71 -6.98 0.05
CA PHE A 117 18.74 -8.01 -0.98
C PHE A 117 17.52 -8.90 -0.82
N THR A 118 17.10 -9.50 -1.93
CA THR A 118 15.98 -10.42 -1.97
C THR A 118 16.48 -11.85 -1.94
N SER A 119 15.94 -12.66 -1.03
CA SER A 119 16.18 -14.11 -1.01
C SER A 119 15.85 -14.73 -2.37
N ASP A 120 16.58 -15.78 -2.74
CA ASP A 120 16.32 -16.46 -4.00
C ASP A 120 14.89 -16.99 -4.07
N LEU A 121 14.26 -16.81 -5.23
CA LEU A 121 12.92 -17.26 -5.53
C LEU A 121 12.95 -17.96 -6.89
N PRO A 122 12.36 -19.16 -7.01
CA PRO A 122 12.21 -19.79 -8.31
C PRO A 122 11.32 -18.92 -9.20
N VAL A 123 11.45 -19.12 -10.52
CA VAL A 123 10.54 -18.51 -11.49
C VAL A 123 9.12 -18.91 -11.15
N THR A 124 8.31 -17.92 -10.80
CA THR A 124 6.95 -18.09 -10.31
C THR A 124 6.03 -17.24 -11.16
N LYS A 125 5.02 -17.88 -11.77
CA LYS A 125 3.98 -17.19 -12.52
C LYS A 125 3.00 -16.51 -11.56
N ILE A 126 2.76 -15.23 -11.75
CA ILE A 126 1.74 -14.47 -11.03
C ILE A 126 0.40 -14.72 -11.74
N PRO A 127 -0.61 -15.29 -11.06
CA PRO A 127 -1.91 -15.52 -11.68
C PRO A 127 -2.56 -14.22 -12.17
N THR A 128 -3.44 -14.33 -13.16
CA THR A 128 -4.28 -13.20 -13.57
C THR A 128 -5.09 -12.68 -12.37
N GLY A 129 -5.23 -11.36 -12.26
CA GLY A 129 -5.90 -10.70 -11.14
C GLY A 129 -5.15 -10.76 -9.80
N HIS A 130 -3.91 -11.25 -9.78
CA HIS A 130 -3.08 -11.26 -8.57
C HIS A 130 -1.87 -10.34 -8.69
N TYR A 131 -1.38 -9.88 -7.54
CA TYR A 131 -0.22 -9.01 -7.42
C TYR A 131 0.81 -9.65 -6.49
N PHE A 132 2.08 -9.57 -6.87
CA PHE A 132 3.19 -9.95 -6.00
C PHE A 132 3.70 -8.71 -5.28
N VAL A 133 3.58 -8.70 -3.96
CA VAL A 133 3.89 -7.53 -3.13
C VAL A 133 5.04 -7.81 -2.18
N MET A 134 5.93 -6.83 -1.98
CA MET A 134 7.08 -6.96 -1.08
C MET A 134 7.25 -5.74 -0.18
N GLY A 135 7.85 -5.96 0.99
CA GLY A 135 8.31 -4.85 1.82
C GLY A 135 9.62 -4.27 1.30
N ASP A 136 9.82 -2.97 1.51
CA ASP A 136 11.08 -2.30 1.18
C ASP A 136 12.20 -2.73 2.15
N ASN A 137 11.85 -3.11 3.38
CA ASN A 137 12.78 -3.75 4.32
C ASN A 137 12.77 -5.27 4.07
N ARG A 138 13.55 -5.72 3.08
CA ARG A 138 13.51 -7.09 2.54
C ARG A 138 13.80 -8.13 3.59
N LYS A 139 14.72 -7.86 4.50
CA LYS A 139 15.10 -8.80 5.57
C LYS A 139 14.05 -8.93 6.67
N ASN A 140 13.19 -7.92 6.84
CA ASN A 140 12.25 -7.83 7.94
C ASN A 140 10.80 -7.61 7.47
N SER A 141 10.43 -8.25 6.36
CA SER A 141 9.08 -8.17 5.80
C SER A 141 8.53 -9.56 5.54
N SER A 142 7.40 -9.87 6.20
CA SER A 142 6.52 -10.96 5.78
C SER A 142 5.65 -10.45 4.64
N ASP A 143 5.90 -10.95 3.44
CA ASP A 143 5.30 -10.51 2.19
C ASP A 143 5.10 -11.68 1.20
N SER A 144 4.84 -11.41 -0.08
CA SER A 144 4.49 -12.45 -1.07
C SER A 144 5.54 -13.55 -1.25
N ARG A 145 6.77 -13.33 -0.79
CA ARG A 145 7.81 -14.38 -0.69
C ARG A 145 7.40 -15.54 0.21
N PHE A 146 6.56 -15.28 1.21
CA PHE A 146 6.15 -16.27 2.21
C PHE A 146 4.72 -16.73 2.01
N PHE A 147 3.81 -15.83 1.63
CA PHE A 147 2.38 -16.12 1.53
C PHE A 147 1.83 -16.14 0.09
N GLY A 148 2.68 -15.95 -0.91
CA GLY A 148 2.31 -15.91 -2.32
C GLY A 148 1.75 -14.57 -2.78
N SER A 149 1.37 -14.49 -4.05
CA SER A 149 0.67 -13.33 -4.60
C SER A 149 -0.71 -13.16 -3.98
N ILE A 150 -1.18 -11.93 -3.84
CA ILE A 150 -2.51 -11.60 -3.32
C ILE A 150 -3.48 -11.32 -4.46
N PRO A 151 -4.75 -11.69 -4.35
CA PRO A 151 -5.71 -11.37 -5.38
C PRO A 151 -6.20 -9.91 -5.23
N SER A 152 -6.61 -9.31 -6.34
CA SER A 152 -6.96 -7.88 -6.44
C SER A 152 -8.05 -7.43 -5.46
N GLU A 153 -8.96 -8.32 -5.09
CA GLU A 153 -10.04 -8.08 -4.15
C GLU A 153 -9.58 -7.82 -2.71
N LEU A 154 -8.33 -8.16 -2.36
CA LEU A 154 -7.76 -7.81 -1.06
C LEU A 154 -7.26 -6.36 -1.01
N LEU A 155 -7.09 -5.69 -2.15
CA LEU A 155 -6.59 -4.32 -2.19
C LEU A 155 -7.63 -3.37 -1.57
N VAL A 156 -7.19 -2.61 -0.57
CA VAL A 156 -8.00 -1.63 0.16
C VAL A 156 -7.82 -0.22 -0.42
N GLY A 157 -6.61 0.15 -0.81
CA GLY A 157 -6.34 1.46 -1.41
C GLY A 157 -4.87 1.86 -1.42
N GLU A 158 -4.61 3.01 -2.04
CA GLU A 158 -3.28 3.57 -2.24
C GLU A 158 -2.94 4.64 -1.19
N PRO A 159 -1.82 4.53 -0.45
CA PRO A 159 -1.31 5.62 0.37
C PRO A 159 -0.88 6.79 -0.51
N PHE A 160 -1.53 7.94 -0.37
CA PHE A 160 -1.18 9.13 -1.15
C PHE A 160 -0.54 10.24 -0.32
N ILE A 161 -0.54 10.13 1.01
CA ILE A 161 0.10 11.13 1.87
C ILE A 161 0.45 10.58 3.25
N ARG A 162 1.64 10.93 3.76
CA ARG A 162 2.03 10.78 5.17
C ARG A 162 1.72 12.09 5.90
N ILE A 163 0.87 12.02 6.93
CA ILE A 163 0.41 13.19 7.71
C ILE A 163 1.05 13.29 9.10
N TRP A 164 1.72 12.25 9.57
CA TRP A 164 2.45 12.24 10.84
C TRP A 164 3.67 11.31 10.77
N PRO A 165 4.81 11.67 11.42
CA PRO A 165 5.07 12.93 12.11
C PRO A 165 5.14 14.12 11.15
N LEU A 166 4.80 15.34 11.62
CA LEU A 166 4.75 16.54 10.77
C LEU A 166 6.09 16.86 10.10
N SER A 167 7.21 16.47 10.72
CA SER A 167 8.56 16.62 10.17
C SER A 167 8.82 15.77 8.92
N ARG A 168 8.00 14.75 8.67
CA ARG A 168 8.12 13.82 7.53
C ARG A 168 6.87 13.85 6.64
N PHE A 169 6.15 14.96 6.63
CA PHE A 169 5.00 15.15 5.73
C PHE A 169 5.46 15.06 4.25
N ASN A 170 4.95 14.08 3.51
CA ASN A 170 5.23 13.91 2.08
C ASN A 170 4.18 13.01 1.41
N ILE A 171 4.30 12.86 0.09
CA ILE A 171 3.72 11.74 -0.66
C ILE A 171 4.75 10.59 -0.55
N PRO A 172 4.36 9.43 0.00
CA PRO A 172 5.27 8.32 0.29
C PRO A 172 5.69 7.51 -0.93
#